data_AF-A0A067G2S7-F1
#
_entry.id   AF-A0A067G2S7-F1
#
_cell.length_a   1.000
_cell.length_b   1.000
_cell.length_c   1.000
_cell.angle_alpha   90.00
_cell.angle_beta   90.00
_cell.angle_gamma   90.00
#
_symmetry.space_group_name_H-M   'P 1'
#
loop_
_entity.id
_entity.type
_entity.pdbx_description
1 polymer ?
#
loop_
_entity_poly.entity_id
_entity_poly.type
_entity_poly.pdbx_seq_one_letter_code
_entity_poly.pdbx_strand_id
1 'polypeptide(L)'
;MAGGAAPKADEPLPHPAKDQLPSISYCITSPPPWPEAILLGFQHYIVMLGTTVLIPTSLVPQMGGGNEEKAKVIQTLLFVAGLNTLLQSLFGTRLPAVMGGSYTFVPSTISIILAGRFSNYSGDPVEKFKRTMRAIQGSLIVASTLQIVLGFSGLWRNVTRFLSPLSVVPLISLVGFGLYEFGFPGVAKCVEIGLPQLVIIVFISQYLPHVIKRGKNIFDRFAVIFSVVIVWIYAHLLTVGGAYNDAAPKTQASCRTDRAGLIDAAPWIRVPWPFQWGAPSFDAGEAFAMMMASFVALVEVCFFSSFYFSLLLD
;
A
#
# COMPACT_ATOMS: atom_id res chain seq x y z
N MET A 1 25.73 -36.03 49.48
CA MET A 1 24.80 -35.92 48.33
C MET A 1 24.89 -34.51 47.79
N ALA A 2 25.59 -34.33 46.67
CA ALA A 2 25.74 -33.03 46.01
C ALA A 2 24.59 -32.88 45.00
N GLY A 3 23.66 -31.96 45.28
CA GLY A 3 22.62 -31.56 44.33
C GLY A 3 23.17 -30.47 43.42
N GLY A 4 23.69 -30.84 42.26
CA GLY A 4 24.10 -29.90 41.22
C GLY A 4 22.88 -29.24 40.60
N ALA A 5 22.75 -27.93 40.78
CA ALA A 5 21.77 -27.12 40.07
C ALA A 5 22.13 -27.08 38.58
N ALA A 6 21.15 -27.34 37.71
CA ALA A 6 21.29 -27.25 36.26
C ALA A 6 21.69 -25.83 35.84
N PRO A 7 22.56 -25.66 34.83
CA PRO A 7 22.91 -24.34 34.31
C PRO A 7 21.68 -23.71 33.67
N LYS A 8 21.36 -22.47 34.07
CA LYS A 8 20.39 -21.62 33.36
C LYS A 8 20.85 -21.53 31.90
N ALA A 9 19.95 -21.84 30.98
CA ALA A 9 20.19 -21.60 29.56
C ALA A 9 20.55 -20.13 29.36
N ASP A 10 21.74 -19.87 28.81
CA ASP A 10 22.20 -18.53 28.50
C ASP A 10 21.16 -17.84 27.61
N GLU A 11 20.62 -16.73 28.14
CA GLU A 11 19.79 -15.81 27.39
C GLU A 11 20.64 -15.32 26.20
N PRO A 12 20.19 -15.48 24.93
CA PRO A 12 20.99 -15.06 23.80
C PRO A 12 21.32 -13.58 23.96
N LEU A 13 22.61 -13.29 24.11
CA LEU A 13 23.12 -11.93 24.25
C LEU A 13 22.58 -11.10 23.07
N PRO A 14 22.10 -9.87 23.30
CA PRO A 14 21.70 -8.99 22.22
C PRO A 14 22.86 -8.88 21.23
N HIS A 15 22.61 -9.22 19.97
CA HIS A 15 23.61 -9.04 18.93
C HIS A 15 24.06 -7.57 18.95
N PRO A 16 25.37 -7.30 18.89
CA PRO A 16 25.87 -5.93 18.84
C PRO A 16 25.24 -5.26 17.62
N ALA A 17 24.52 -4.16 17.83
CA ALA A 17 23.93 -3.38 16.75
C ALA A 17 25.06 -2.94 15.81
N LYS A 18 25.15 -3.57 14.64
CA LYS A 18 26.12 -3.15 13.63
C LYS A 18 25.58 -1.88 13.01
N ASP A 19 26.34 -0.79 13.13
CA ASP A 19 25.96 0.49 12.53
C ASP A 19 25.84 0.39 11.00
N GLN A 20 26.48 -0.58 10.34
CA GLN A 20 26.42 -0.76 8.89
C GLN A 20 26.51 -2.25 8.47
N LEU A 21 25.46 -2.73 7.80
CA LEU A 21 25.38 -4.07 7.22
C LEU A 21 26.10 -4.12 5.86
N PRO A 22 26.80 -5.23 5.50
CA PRO A 22 27.61 -5.34 4.29
C PRO A 22 26.86 -5.25 2.93
N SER A 23 25.56 -4.97 2.94
CA SER A 23 24.71 -4.75 1.76
C SER A 23 23.85 -3.48 1.83
N ILE A 24 23.90 -2.74 2.95
CA ILE A 24 23.09 -1.53 3.16
C ILE A 24 23.96 -0.29 2.90
N SER A 25 23.49 0.53 1.97
CA SER A 25 24.25 1.68 1.47
C SER A 25 24.12 2.94 2.32
N TYR A 26 22.97 3.09 3.01
CA TYR A 26 22.69 4.19 3.91
C TYR A 26 22.02 3.64 5.17
N CYS A 27 22.57 4.00 6.32
CA CYS A 27 22.03 3.61 7.62
C CYS A 27 20.94 4.61 8.04
N ILE A 28 20.06 4.20 8.95
CA ILE A 28 18.89 5.00 9.37
C ILE A 28 19.29 6.41 9.86
N THR A 29 20.46 6.51 10.50
CA THR A 29 21.00 7.76 11.08
C THR A 29 21.88 8.55 10.13
N SER A 30 22.22 8.02 8.94
CA SER A 30 23.13 8.64 7.98
C SER A 30 22.38 8.99 6.69
N PRO A 31 21.90 10.24 6.53
CA PRO A 31 21.13 10.61 5.36
C PRO A 31 22.02 10.65 4.11
N PRO A 32 21.52 10.18 2.96
CA PRO A 32 22.20 10.37 1.68
C PRO A 32 22.31 11.87 1.34
N PRO A 33 23.18 12.23 0.37
CA PRO A 33 23.24 13.60 -0.15
C PRO A 33 21.84 14.08 -0.57
N TRP A 34 21.51 15.35 -0.29
CA TRP A 34 20.19 15.94 -0.55
C TRP A 34 19.59 15.61 -1.93
N PRO A 35 20.34 15.67 -3.06
CA PRO A 35 19.79 15.31 -4.36
C PRO A 35 19.38 13.84 -4.48
N GLU A 36 20.17 12.93 -3.90
CA GLU A 36 19.86 11.50 -3.89
C GLU A 36 18.68 11.21 -2.96
N ALA A 37 18.60 11.91 -1.81
CA ALA A 37 17.48 11.81 -0.87
C ALA A 37 16.15 12.19 -1.53
N ILE A 38 16.12 13.30 -2.30
CA ILE A 38 14.93 13.75 -3.02
C ILE A 38 14.49 12.72 -4.05
N LEU A 39 15.43 12.18 -4.83
CA LEU A 39 15.12 11.20 -5.88
C LEU A 39 14.60 9.87 -5.30
N LEU A 40 15.22 9.39 -4.21
CA LEU A 40 14.75 8.20 -3.49
C LEU A 40 13.39 8.43 -2.83
N GLY A 41 13.14 9.60 -2.26
CA GLY A 41 11.83 9.97 -1.72
C GLY A 41 10.75 9.95 -2.81
N PHE A 42 11.07 10.49 -3.99
CA PHE A 42 10.17 10.45 -5.15
C PHE A 42 9.91 9.03 -5.65
N GLN A 43 10.91 8.15 -5.60
CA GLN A 43 10.74 6.74 -5.91
C GLN A 43 9.75 6.06 -4.94
N HIS A 44 9.92 6.27 -3.64
CA HIS A 44 9.00 5.72 -2.63
C HIS A 44 7.58 6.22 -2.84
N TYR A 45 7.41 7.49 -3.22
CA TYR A 45 6.12 8.03 -3.60
C TYR A 45 5.52 7.28 -4.81
N ILE A 46 6.27 7.10 -5.91
CA ILE A 46 5.79 6.36 -7.10
C ILE A 46 5.37 4.92 -6.75
N VAL A 47 6.17 4.21 -5.95
CA VAL A 47 5.87 2.83 -5.56
C VAL A 47 4.56 2.77 -4.75
N MET A 48 4.37 3.72 -3.82
CA MET A 48 3.16 3.81 -2.99
C MET A 48 1.93 4.31 -3.76
N LEU A 49 2.12 5.10 -4.82
CA LEU A 49 1.02 5.55 -5.69
C LEU A 49 0.25 4.36 -6.27
N GLY A 50 0.93 3.27 -6.62
CA GLY A 50 0.31 2.09 -7.23
C GLY A 50 -0.84 1.53 -6.40
N THR A 51 -0.56 1.14 -5.15
CA THR A 51 -1.58 0.59 -4.23
C THR A 51 -2.61 1.64 -3.82
N THR A 52 -2.18 2.88 -3.62
CA THR A 52 -3.06 3.99 -3.20
C THR A 52 -4.08 4.36 -4.27
N VAL A 53 -3.73 4.25 -5.56
CA VAL A 53 -4.66 4.48 -6.68
C VAL A 53 -5.47 3.22 -6.99
N LEU A 54 -4.89 2.03 -6.83
CA LEU A 54 -5.58 0.76 -7.12
C LEU A 54 -6.80 0.56 -6.23
N ILE A 55 -6.69 0.82 -4.93
CA ILE A 55 -7.77 0.62 -3.95
C ILE A 55 -9.02 1.44 -4.30
N PRO A 56 -8.97 2.77 -4.48
CA PRO A 56 -10.15 3.54 -4.89
C PRO A 56 -10.63 3.20 -6.29
N THR A 57 -9.72 2.87 -7.20
CA THR A 57 -10.08 2.50 -8.58
C THR A 57 -10.93 1.25 -8.63
N SER A 58 -10.71 0.28 -7.73
CA SER A 58 -11.52 -0.92 -7.64
C SER A 58 -12.80 -0.71 -6.82
N LEU A 59 -12.75 0.06 -5.73
CA LEU A 59 -13.84 0.19 -4.78
C LEU A 59 -14.89 1.25 -5.15
N VAL A 60 -14.47 2.44 -5.60
CA VAL A 60 -15.37 3.57 -5.82
C VAL A 60 -16.45 3.27 -6.88
N PRO A 61 -16.14 2.63 -8.02
CA PRO A 61 -17.18 2.27 -9.00
C PRO A 61 -18.25 1.32 -8.43
N GLN A 62 -17.88 0.42 -7.52
CA GLN A 62 -18.83 -0.53 -6.91
C GLN A 62 -19.82 0.16 -5.95
N MET A 63 -19.43 1.29 -5.38
CA MET A 63 -20.28 2.13 -4.54
C MET A 63 -21.22 3.03 -5.36
N GLY A 64 -21.04 3.12 -6.68
CA GLY A 64 -21.75 4.06 -7.55
C GLY A 64 -21.05 5.42 -7.69
N GLY A 65 -19.80 5.57 -7.22
CA GLY A 65 -19.03 6.81 -7.41
C GLY A 65 -18.46 6.93 -8.83
N GLY A 66 -18.42 8.14 -9.36
CA GLY A 66 -17.82 8.47 -10.65
C GLY A 66 -16.34 8.83 -10.55
N ASN A 67 -15.83 9.48 -11.60
CA ASN A 67 -14.44 9.95 -11.65
C ASN A 67 -14.14 11.04 -10.60
N GLU A 68 -15.14 11.87 -10.27
CA GLU A 68 -15.00 12.92 -9.26
C GLU A 68 -14.86 12.33 -7.85
N GLU A 69 -15.74 11.40 -7.46
CA GLU A 69 -15.64 10.69 -6.18
C GLU A 69 -14.33 9.92 -6.10
N LYS A 70 -13.94 9.25 -7.19
CA LYS A 70 -12.68 8.50 -7.28
C LYS A 70 -11.49 9.41 -7.04
N ALA A 71 -11.41 10.56 -7.72
CA ALA A 71 -10.35 11.53 -7.54
C ALA A 71 -10.30 12.06 -6.09
N LYS A 72 -11.46 12.39 -5.50
CA LYS A 72 -11.55 12.84 -4.10
C LYS A 72 -11.01 11.80 -3.12
N VAL A 73 -11.32 10.51 -3.32
CA VAL A 73 -10.83 9.42 -2.44
C VAL A 73 -9.32 9.24 -2.61
N ILE A 74 -8.79 9.25 -3.85
CA ILE A 74 -7.35 9.15 -4.12
C ILE A 74 -6.59 10.30 -3.45
N GLN A 75 -7.03 11.54 -3.65
CA GLN A 75 -6.42 12.72 -3.03
C GLN A 75 -6.41 12.63 -1.50
N THR A 76 -7.51 12.14 -0.92
CA THR A 76 -7.63 11.98 0.54
C THR A 76 -6.68 10.92 1.07
N LEU A 77 -6.61 9.76 0.41
CA LEU A 77 -5.70 8.69 0.82
C LEU A 77 -4.24 9.13 0.71
N LEU A 78 -3.85 9.82 -0.37
CA LEU A 78 -2.48 10.32 -0.53
C LEU A 78 -2.11 11.34 0.54
N PHE A 79 -3.00 12.30 0.81
CA PHE A 79 -2.76 13.33 1.81
C PHE A 79 -2.64 12.73 3.22
N VAL A 80 -3.56 11.84 3.59
CA VAL A 80 -3.57 11.18 4.91
C VAL A 80 -2.39 10.20 5.04
N ALA A 81 -2.02 9.48 3.99
CA ALA A 81 -0.82 8.63 3.97
C ALA A 81 0.46 9.44 4.22
N GLY A 82 0.58 10.62 3.59
CA GLY A 82 1.68 11.54 3.83
C GLY A 82 1.75 12.03 5.28
N LEU A 83 0.62 12.50 5.83
CA LEU A 83 0.53 12.91 7.24
C LEU A 83 0.88 11.76 8.19
N ASN A 84 0.34 10.56 7.97
CA ASN A 84 0.61 9.39 8.80
C ASN A 84 2.08 8.96 8.72
N THR A 85 2.70 9.05 7.55
CA THR A 85 4.14 8.75 7.38
C THR A 85 5.02 9.76 8.11
N LEU A 86 4.66 11.06 8.07
CA LEU A 86 5.33 12.09 8.85
C LEU A 86 5.16 11.86 10.36
N LEU A 87 3.95 11.51 10.82
CA LEU A 87 3.72 11.18 12.23
C LEU A 87 4.52 9.94 12.67
N GLN A 88 4.56 8.90 11.83
CA GLN A 88 5.33 7.67 12.08
C GLN A 88 6.83 7.92 12.17
N SER A 89 7.36 8.80 11.30
CA SER A 89 8.79 9.11 11.25
C SER A 89 9.22 10.11 12.33
N LEU A 90 8.37 11.05 12.75
CA LEU A 90 8.72 12.06 13.76
C LEU A 90 8.44 11.60 15.20
N PHE A 91 7.23 11.11 15.46
CA PHE A 91 6.73 10.76 16.79
C PHE A 91 6.61 9.24 17.03
N GLY A 92 6.49 8.45 15.96
CA GLY A 92 6.38 7.01 16.03
C GLY A 92 7.72 6.33 16.32
N THR A 93 7.94 5.18 15.69
CA THR A 93 9.16 4.37 15.91
C THR A 93 10.41 4.93 15.25
N ARG A 94 10.29 6.04 14.49
CA ARG A 94 11.37 6.66 13.69
C ARG A 94 12.01 5.70 12.68
N LEU A 95 11.36 4.57 12.41
CA LEU A 95 11.75 3.64 11.37
C LEU A 95 11.29 4.21 10.00
N PRO A 96 12.05 3.94 8.92
CA PRO A 96 11.67 4.32 7.56
C PRO A 96 10.52 3.44 7.05
N ALA A 97 9.33 3.62 7.62
CA ALA A 97 8.11 2.89 7.28
C ALA A 97 7.11 3.85 6.64
N VAL A 98 6.77 3.59 5.38
CA VAL A 98 5.79 4.40 4.65
C VAL A 98 4.39 3.91 4.96
N MET A 99 3.55 4.78 5.50
CA MET A 99 2.18 4.47 5.86
C MET A 99 1.26 4.69 4.66
N GLY A 100 0.36 3.74 4.41
CA GLY A 100 -0.60 3.81 3.30
C GLY A 100 -1.85 2.98 3.56
N GLY A 101 -2.75 2.93 2.60
CA GLY A 101 -3.91 2.04 2.68
C GLY A 101 -3.47 0.58 2.61
N SER A 102 -3.84 -0.23 3.60
CA SER A 102 -3.55 -1.67 3.57
C SER A 102 -4.60 -2.41 2.76
N TYR A 103 -4.12 -3.32 1.90
CA TYR A 103 -4.96 -4.17 1.08
C TYR A 103 -5.82 -5.14 1.91
N THR A 104 -5.40 -5.44 3.15
CA THR A 104 -6.13 -6.31 4.09
C THR A 104 -7.55 -5.80 4.39
N PHE A 105 -7.80 -4.49 4.29
CA PHE A 105 -9.12 -3.89 4.50
C PHE A 105 -10.02 -3.92 3.26
N VAL A 106 -9.49 -4.23 2.08
CA VAL A 106 -10.24 -4.23 0.81
C VAL A 106 -11.35 -5.28 0.82
N PRO A 107 -11.13 -6.56 1.20
CA PRO A 107 -12.20 -7.56 1.27
C PRO A 107 -13.33 -7.18 2.23
N SER A 108 -12.99 -6.69 3.44
CA SER A 108 -13.98 -6.21 4.40
C SER A 108 -14.75 -5.00 3.87
N THR A 109 -14.09 -4.12 3.14
CA THR A 109 -14.74 -2.98 2.48
C THR A 109 -15.71 -3.45 1.39
N ILE A 110 -15.33 -4.42 0.55
CA ILE A 110 -16.22 -5.00 -0.47
C ILE A 110 -17.45 -5.64 0.18
N SER A 111 -17.27 -6.35 1.30
CA SER A 111 -18.39 -6.92 2.06
C SER A 111 -19.37 -5.83 2.53
N ILE A 112 -18.88 -4.69 3.00
CA ILE A 112 -19.69 -3.52 3.37
C ILE A 112 -20.42 -2.95 2.14
N ILE A 113 -19.73 -2.77 1.01
CA ILE A 113 -20.32 -2.23 -0.23
C ILE A 113 -21.48 -3.10 -0.72
N LEU A 114 -21.33 -4.43 -0.62
CA LEU A 114 -22.30 -5.42 -1.08
C LEU A 114 -23.39 -5.72 -0.04
N ALA A 115 -23.37 -5.09 1.13
CA ALA A 115 -24.39 -5.30 2.14
C ALA A 115 -25.79 -4.95 1.60
N GLY A 116 -26.76 -5.86 1.77
CA GLY A 116 -28.12 -5.73 1.23
C GLY A 116 -28.88 -4.47 1.68
N ARG A 117 -28.44 -3.81 2.75
CA ARG A 117 -29.00 -2.52 3.17
C ARG A 117 -28.72 -1.38 2.17
N PHE A 118 -27.70 -1.52 1.33
CA PHE A 118 -27.36 -0.56 0.28
C PHE A 118 -27.92 -0.95 -1.10
N SER A 119 -28.46 -2.16 -1.27
CA SER A 119 -29.02 -2.61 -2.56
C SER A 119 -30.39 -1.99 -2.87
N ASN A 120 -31.14 -1.60 -1.84
CA ASN A 120 -32.50 -1.05 -1.98
C ASN A 120 -32.55 0.44 -2.36
N TYR A 121 -31.41 1.10 -2.48
CA TYR A 121 -31.33 2.51 -2.86
C TYR A 121 -31.12 2.64 -4.37
N SER A 122 -32.23 2.84 -5.10
CA SER A 122 -32.28 3.00 -6.56
C SER A 122 -32.41 4.44 -7.04
N GLY A 123 -32.41 5.42 -6.13
CA GLY A 123 -32.57 6.85 -6.45
C GLY A 123 -31.29 7.48 -7.03
N ASP A 124 -30.29 7.75 -6.18
CA ASP A 124 -29.06 8.48 -6.55
C ASP A 124 -27.77 7.71 -6.23
N PRO A 125 -26.87 7.49 -7.21
CA PRO A 125 -25.62 6.75 -7.01
C PRO A 125 -24.62 7.48 -6.10
N VAL A 126 -24.64 8.83 -6.10
CA VAL A 126 -23.79 9.66 -5.23
C VAL A 126 -24.20 9.55 -3.76
N GLU A 127 -25.50 9.42 -3.48
CA GLU A 127 -25.99 9.24 -2.11
C GLU A 127 -25.63 7.85 -1.56
N LYS A 128 -25.73 6.81 -2.41
CA LYS A 128 -25.22 5.48 -2.09
C LYS A 128 -23.74 5.54 -1.73
N PHE A 129 -22.91 6.18 -2.56
CA PHE A 129 -21.49 6.38 -2.29
C PHE A 129 -21.24 7.06 -0.94
N LYS A 130 -21.90 8.19 -0.66
CA LYS A 130 -21.73 8.92 0.61
C LYS A 130 -22.09 8.06 1.83
N ARG A 131 -23.19 7.30 1.77
CA ARG A 131 -23.60 6.43 2.88
C ARG A 131 -22.65 5.26 3.09
N THR A 132 -22.21 4.62 2.02
CA THR A 132 -21.21 3.54 2.12
C THR A 132 -19.88 4.06 2.66
N MET A 133 -19.45 5.27 2.27
CA MET A 133 -18.28 5.91 2.87
C MET A 133 -18.44 6.19 4.36
N ARG A 134 -19.61 6.68 4.82
CA ARG A 134 -19.89 6.88 6.26
C ARG A 134 -19.82 5.57 7.06
N ALA A 135 -20.29 4.48 6.47
CA ALA A 135 -20.24 3.14 7.05
C ALA A 135 -18.81 2.59 7.17
N ILE A 136 -18.01 2.75 6.11
CA ILE A 136 -16.59 2.39 6.12
C ILE A 136 -15.84 3.21 7.17
N GLN A 137 -16.09 4.52 7.23
CA GLN A 137 -15.45 5.40 8.22
C GLN A 137 -15.79 5.01 9.66
N GLY A 138 -17.07 4.77 9.98
CA GLY A 138 -17.48 4.34 11.31
C GLY A 138 -16.87 3.00 11.71
N SER A 139 -16.88 2.04 10.78
CA SER A 139 -16.30 0.70 11.01
C SER A 139 -14.77 0.75 11.18
N LEU A 140 -14.08 1.59 10.41
CA LEU A 140 -12.64 1.82 10.57
C LEU A 140 -12.30 2.46 11.92
N ILE A 141 -13.10 3.40 12.42
CA ILE A 141 -12.90 4.01 13.75
C ILE A 141 -12.97 2.94 14.85
N VAL A 142 -13.96 2.04 14.79
CA VAL A 142 -14.09 0.93 15.75
C VAL A 142 -12.88 -0.01 15.67
N ALA A 143 -12.50 -0.40 14.45
CA ALA A 143 -11.33 -1.25 14.22
C ALA A 143 -10.02 -0.62 14.73
N SER A 144 -9.78 0.66 14.46
CA SER A 144 -8.60 1.38 14.95
C SER A 144 -8.61 1.51 16.47
N THR A 145 -9.77 1.76 17.08
CA THR A 145 -9.89 1.81 18.55
C THR A 145 -9.50 0.48 19.18
N LEU A 146 -9.95 -0.64 18.60
CA LEU A 146 -9.55 -1.96 19.05
C LEU A 146 -8.03 -2.18 18.95
N GLN A 147 -7.43 -1.83 17.81
CA GLN A 147 -5.97 -1.94 17.63
C GLN A 147 -5.20 -1.12 18.66
N ILE A 148 -5.66 0.10 18.96
CA ILE A 148 -5.06 0.98 19.97
C ILE A 148 -5.13 0.32 21.34
N VAL A 149 -6.29 -0.20 21.74
CA VAL A 149 -6.47 -0.88 23.05
C VAL A 149 -5.59 -2.13 23.13
N LEU A 150 -5.53 -2.95 22.08
CA LEU A 150 -4.67 -4.13 22.02
C LEU A 150 -3.18 -3.78 22.05
N GLY A 151 -2.80 -2.67 21.41
CA GLY A 151 -1.43 -2.14 21.43
C GLY A 151 -1.01 -1.65 22.81
N PHE A 152 -1.84 -0.81 23.45
CA PHE A 152 -1.53 -0.24 24.77
C PHE A 152 -1.64 -1.24 25.92
N SER A 153 -2.53 -2.23 25.82
CA SER A 153 -2.67 -3.28 26.85
C SER A 153 -1.47 -4.21 26.94
N GLY A 154 -0.54 -4.17 25.96
CA GLY A 154 0.60 -5.10 25.91
C GLY A 154 0.22 -6.54 25.60
N LEU A 155 -1.08 -6.85 25.46
CA LEU A 155 -1.58 -8.18 25.12
C LEU A 155 -1.01 -8.66 23.78
N TRP A 156 -0.84 -7.72 22.84
CA TRP A 156 -0.23 -8.01 21.54
C TRP A 156 1.15 -8.66 21.69
N ARG A 157 1.97 -8.25 22.68
CA ARG A 157 3.30 -8.85 22.92
C ARG A 157 3.22 -10.34 23.25
N ASN A 158 2.17 -10.78 23.93
CA ASN A 158 1.98 -12.19 24.24
C ASN A 158 1.53 -12.96 22.98
N VAL A 159 0.63 -12.37 22.19
CA VAL A 159 0.17 -12.95 20.92
C VAL A 159 1.32 -13.12 19.93
N THR A 160 2.18 -12.11 19.78
CA THR A 160 3.32 -12.16 18.85
C THR A 160 4.36 -13.20 19.24
N ARG A 161 4.45 -13.59 20.51
CA ARG A 161 5.30 -14.70 20.94
C ARG A 161 4.86 -16.05 20.36
N PHE A 162 3.58 -16.20 20.04
CA PHE A 162 3.05 -17.40 19.38
C PHE A 162 3.18 -17.34 17.86
N LEU A 163 3.40 -16.16 17.28
CA LEU A 163 3.57 -15.97 15.85
C LEU A 163 5.01 -16.30 15.45
N SER A 164 5.24 -17.58 15.12
CA SER A 164 6.50 -17.98 14.49
C SER A 164 6.56 -17.51 13.04
N PRO A 165 7.74 -17.25 12.46
CA PRO A 165 7.89 -16.92 11.04
C PRO A 165 7.18 -17.91 10.11
N LEU A 166 7.14 -19.20 10.48
CA LEU A 166 6.44 -20.25 9.73
C LEU A 166 4.94 -20.03 9.64
N SER A 167 4.31 -19.46 10.68
CA SER A 167 2.88 -19.16 10.69
C SER A 167 2.52 -17.88 9.91
N VAL A 168 3.46 -16.94 9.81
CA VAL A 168 3.21 -15.62 9.21
C VAL A 168 3.49 -15.59 7.71
N VAL A 169 4.46 -16.36 7.22
CA VAL A 169 4.81 -16.42 5.78
C VAL A 169 3.61 -16.77 4.89
N PRO A 170 2.74 -17.76 5.21
CA PRO A 170 1.55 -18.04 4.42
C PRO A 170 0.57 -16.85 4.42
N LEU A 171 0.40 -16.18 5.55
CA LEU A 171 -0.50 -15.02 5.66
C LEU A 171 -0.04 -13.88 4.74
N ILE A 172 1.24 -13.55 4.77
CA ILE A 172 1.81 -12.49 3.92
C ILE A 172 1.78 -12.89 2.45
N SER A 173 2.08 -14.16 2.14
CA SER A 173 1.94 -14.68 0.79
C SER A 173 0.51 -14.51 0.28
N LEU A 174 -0.51 -14.80 1.09
CA LEU A 174 -1.92 -14.61 0.72
C LEU A 174 -2.28 -13.14 0.51
N VAL A 175 -1.77 -12.23 1.34
CA VAL A 175 -1.97 -10.78 1.13
C VAL A 175 -1.32 -10.33 -0.17
N GLY A 176 -0.10 -10.80 -0.46
CA GLY A 176 0.62 -10.51 -1.71
C GLY A 176 -0.05 -11.07 -2.95
N PHE A 177 -0.49 -12.34 -2.91
CA PHE A 177 -1.27 -12.96 -4.00
C PHE A 177 -2.61 -12.26 -4.20
N GLY A 178 -3.25 -11.80 -3.12
CA GLY A 178 -4.46 -11.00 -3.20
C GLY A 178 -4.24 -9.69 -3.98
N LEU A 179 -3.12 -9.00 -3.75
CA LEU A 179 -2.78 -7.82 -4.53
C LEU A 179 -2.51 -8.15 -6.00
N TYR A 180 -1.85 -9.28 -6.27
CA TYR A 180 -1.58 -9.77 -7.62
C TYR A 180 -2.87 -10.07 -8.40
N GLU A 181 -3.84 -10.75 -7.78
CA GLU A 181 -5.16 -11.04 -8.34
C GLU A 181 -5.92 -9.78 -8.78
N PHE A 182 -5.72 -8.64 -8.11
CA PHE A 182 -6.35 -7.38 -8.51
C PHE A 182 -5.49 -6.55 -9.47
N GLY A 183 -4.16 -6.57 -9.31
CA GLY A 183 -3.23 -5.81 -10.13
C GLY A 183 -3.05 -6.38 -11.54
N PHE A 184 -2.91 -7.70 -11.65
CA PHE A 184 -2.63 -8.38 -12.92
C PHE A 184 -3.75 -8.23 -13.95
N PRO A 185 -5.06 -8.35 -13.60
CA PRO A 185 -6.13 -8.03 -14.54
C PRO A 185 -6.12 -6.57 -15.01
N GLY A 186 -5.63 -5.64 -14.19
CA GLY A 186 -5.43 -4.25 -14.60
C GLY A 186 -4.42 -4.10 -15.74
N VAL A 187 -3.32 -4.85 -15.65
CA VAL A 187 -2.30 -4.95 -16.70
C VAL A 187 -2.86 -5.66 -17.94
N ALA A 188 -3.64 -6.71 -17.75
CA ALA A 188 -4.23 -7.50 -18.84
C ALA A 188 -5.28 -6.74 -19.66
N LYS A 189 -5.99 -5.77 -19.06
CA LYS A 189 -6.94 -4.89 -19.79
C LYS A 189 -6.27 -4.17 -20.97
N CYS A 190 -4.97 -3.89 -20.85
CA CYS A 190 -4.14 -3.27 -21.87
C CYS A 190 -2.81 -3.99 -21.98
N VAL A 191 -2.85 -5.21 -22.50
CA VAL A 191 -1.67 -6.07 -22.64
C VAL A 191 -0.55 -5.38 -23.44
N GLU A 192 -0.89 -4.54 -24.41
CA GLU A 192 0.08 -3.82 -25.24
C GLU A 192 0.97 -2.84 -24.47
N ILE A 193 0.49 -2.24 -23.37
CA ILE A 193 1.28 -1.36 -22.51
C ILE A 193 1.82 -2.14 -21.30
N GLY A 194 1.00 -3.05 -20.79
CA GLY A 194 1.31 -3.85 -19.62
C GLY A 194 2.45 -4.84 -19.82
N LEU A 195 2.51 -5.53 -20.97
CA LEU A 195 3.57 -6.48 -21.27
C LEU A 195 4.94 -5.78 -21.42
N PRO A 196 5.08 -4.67 -22.16
CA PRO A 196 6.31 -3.88 -22.15
C PRO A 196 6.72 -3.40 -20.76
N GLN A 197 5.78 -2.97 -19.90
CA GLN A 197 6.11 -2.61 -18.52
C GLN A 197 6.79 -3.75 -17.76
N LEU A 198 6.25 -4.97 -17.85
CA LEU A 198 6.81 -6.15 -17.20
C LEU A 198 8.17 -6.55 -17.78
N VAL A 199 8.32 -6.50 -19.10
CA VAL A 199 9.58 -6.84 -19.76
C VAL A 199 10.67 -5.82 -19.41
N ILE A 200 10.34 -4.53 -19.47
CA ILE A 200 11.28 -3.43 -19.19
C ILE A 200 11.72 -3.44 -17.73
N ILE A 201 10.81 -3.62 -16.77
CA ILE A 201 11.19 -3.64 -15.36
C ILE A 201 12.08 -4.84 -15.03
N VAL A 202 11.80 -6.03 -15.58
CA VAL A 202 12.64 -7.23 -15.40
C VAL A 202 14.01 -7.04 -16.06
N PHE A 203 14.03 -6.49 -17.26
CA PHE A 203 15.28 -6.24 -17.98
C PHE A 203 16.17 -5.23 -17.24
N ILE A 204 15.61 -4.10 -16.80
CA ILE A 204 16.36 -3.07 -16.07
C ILE A 204 16.80 -3.58 -14.70
N SER A 205 15.94 -4.33 -13.99
CA SER A 205 16.22 -4.78 -12.62
C SER A 205 17.11 -6.03 -12.53
N GLN A 206 17.11 -6.93 -13.52
CA GLN A 206 17.85 -8.19 -13.41
C GLN A 206 19.00 -8.30 -14.42
N TYR A 207 18.86 -7.76 -15.63
CA TYR A 207 19.84 -7.93 -16.69
C TYR A 207 20.86 -6.79 -16.73
N LEU A 208 20.40 -5.55 -16.64
CA LEU A 208 21.26 -4.35 -16.67
C LEU A 208 22.37 -4.32 -15.59
N PRO A 209 22.11 -4.74 -14.33
CA PRO A 209 23.14 -4.78 -13.28
C PRO A 209 24.22 -5.83 -13.55
N HIS A 210 23.86 -6.92 -14.24
CA HIS A 210 24.80 -7.99 -14.57
C HIS A 210 25.74 -7.60 -15.72
N VAL A 211 25.25 -6.79 -16.66
CA VAL A 211 26.00 -6.30 -17.83
C VAL A 211 26.90 -5.12 -17.46
N ILE A 212 26.42 -4.19 -16.63
CA ILE A 212 27.18 -3.00 -16.24
C ILE A 212 27.90 -3.26 -14.90
N LYS A 213 28.99 -4.05 -14.92
CA LYS A 213 29.86 -4.28 -13.75
C LYS A 213 30.62 -3.03 -13.27
N ARG A 214 30.55 -1.92 -14.02
CA ARG A 214 31.43 -0.75 -13.84
C ARG A 214 30.60 0.50 -13.59
N GLY A 215 30.11 0.60 -12.37
CA GLY A 215 29.41 1.77 -11.85
C GLY A 215 28.55 1.32 -10.68
N LYS A 216 28.71 1.98 -9.53
CA LYS A 216 27.91 1.81 -8.30
C LYS A 216 26.48 1.35 -8.61
N ASN A 217 25.88 0.49 -7.77
CA ASN A 217 24.50 -0.07 -7.80
C ASN A 217 23.35 0.98 -7.90
N ILE A 218 23.49 2.00 -8.75
CA ILE A 218 22.64 3.15 -8.98
C ILE A 218 21.50 2.71 -9.91
N PHE A 219 21.82 1.92 -10.94
CA PHE A 219 20.80 1.41 -11.86
C PHE A 219 19.80 0.47 -11.18
N ASP A 220 20.26 -0.38 -10.26
CA ASP A 220 19.38 -1.21 -9.42
C ASP A 220 18.48 -0.36 -8.53
N ARG A 221 19.05 0.66 -7.88
CA ARG A 221 18.30 1.53 -6.97
C ARG A 221 17.16 2.25 -7.67
N PHE A 222 17.40 2.78 -8.87
CA PHE A 222 16.45 3.63 -9.61
C PHE A 222 15.69 2.91 -10.73
N ALA A 223 15.80 1.58 -10.82
CA ALA A 223 15.20 0.77 -11.89
C ALA A 223 13.69 1.06 -12.10
N VAL A 224 12.96 1.22 -10.99
CA VAL A 224 11.52 1.51 -11.03
C VAL A 224 11.23 2.85 -11.71
N ILE A 225 11.96 3.92 -11.37
CA ILE A 225 11.74 5.25 -11.98
C ILE A 225 12.00 5.18 -13.48
N PHE A 226 13.12 4.59 -13.91
CA PHE A 226 13.43 4.47 -15.32
C PHE A 226 12.36 3.68 -16.07
N SER A 227 11.90 2.55 -15.52
CA SER A 227 10.85 1.74 -16.14
C SER A 227 9.55 2.51 -16.34
N VAL A 228 9.10 3.25 -15.32
CA VAL A 228 7.85 4.03 -15.35
C VAL A 228 7.95 5.15 -16.38
N VAL A 229 9.07 5.87 -16.44
CA VAL A 229 9.27 6.97 -17.41
C VAL A 229 9.27 6.43 -18.85
N ILE A 230 10.01 5.35 -19.12
CA ILE A 230 10.09 4.75 -20.46
C ILE A 230 8.71 4.28 -20.92
N VAL A 231 7.98 3.58 -20.06
CA VAL A 231 6.67 3.02 -20.40
C VAL A 231 5.62 4.12 -20.55
N TRP A 232 5.69 5.18 -19.73
CA TRP A 232 4.80 6.32 -19.89
C TRP A 232 5.01 7.02 -21.24
N ILE A 233 6.27 7.22 -21.66
CA ILE A 233 6.59 7.78 -22.99
C ILE A 233 6.05 6.87 -24.09
N TYR A 234 6.27 5.55 -23.96
CA TYR A 234 5.75 4.56 -24.90
C TYR A 234 4.22 4.61 -25.02
N ALA A 235 3.51 4.65 -23.90
CA ALA A 235 2.04 4.76 -23.85
C ALA A 235 1.54 6.08 -24.47
N HIS A 236 2.26 7.19 -24.26
CA HIS A 236 1.94 8.48 -24.85
C HIS A 236 2.11 8.45 -26.38
N LEU A 237 3.20 7.87 -26.89
CA LEU A 237 3.44 7.71 -28.33
C LEU A 237 2.36 6.85 -29.00
N LEU A 238 1.93 5.75 -28.37
CA LEU A 238 0.81 4.94 -28.87
C LEU A 238 -0.52 5.70 -28.88
N THR A 239 -0.74 6.56 -27.87
CA THR A 239 -1.95 7.40 -27.79
C THR A 239 -1.97 8.43 -28.92
N VAL A 240 -0.85 9.13 -29.16
CA VAL A 240 -0.73 10.15 -30.23
C VAL A 240 -0.70 9.51 -31.62
N GLY A 241 -0.09 8.33 -31.75
CA GLY A 241 -0.04 7.54 -32.98
C GLY A 241 -1.39 6.97 -33.43
N GLY A 242 -2.47 7.20 -32.66
CA GLY A 242 -3.83 6.85 -33.04
C GLY A 242 -4.15 5.36 -33.01
N ALA A 243 -3.27 4.52 -32.44
CA ALA A 243 -3.43 3.06 -32.37
C ALA A 243 -4.76 2.62 -31.72
N TYR A 244 -5.32 3.47 -30.86
CA TYR A 244 -6.57 3.20 -30.12
C TYR A 244 -7.76 4.05 -30.58
N ASN A 245 -7.71 4.75 -31.72
CA ASN A 245 -8.82 5.61 -32.17
C ASN A 245 -10.06 4.80 -32.61
N ASP A 246 -9.84 3.64 -33.25
CA ASP A 246 -10.91 2.77 -33.77
C ASP A 246 -11.22 1.56 -32.86
N ALA A 247 -10.54 1.46 -31.71
CA ALA A 247 -10.73 0.36 -30.77
C ALA A 247 -12.05 0.49 -29.99
N ALA A 248 -12.52 -0.61 -29.38
CA ALA A 248 -13.71 -0.60 -28.54
C ALA A 248 -13.59 0.43 -27.39
N PRO A 249 -14.68 1.10 -26.97
CA PRO A 249 -14.64 2.18 -25.97
C PRO A 249 -14.05 1.75 -24.62
N LYS A 250 -14.19 0.47 -24.25
CA LYS A 250 -13.56 -0.11 -23.04
C LYS A 250 -12.04 -0.13 -23.14
N THR A 251 -11.50 -0.50 -24.31
CA THR A 251 -10.06 -0.48 -24.61
C THR A 251 -9.55 0.96 -24.66
N GLN A 252 -10.31 1.87 -25.27
CA GLN A 252 -9.95 3.29 -25.30
C GLN A 252 -9.87 3.92 -23.90
N ALA A 253 -10.76 3.54 -22.99
CA ALA A 253 -10.77 4.06 -21.62
C ALA A 253 -9.61 3.53 -20.76
N SER A 254 -9.11 2.33 -21.06
CA SER A 254 -8.05 1.71 -20.28
C SER A 254 -6.65 1.93 -20.86
N CYS A 255 -6.51 2.00 -22.19
CA CYS A 255 -5.20 1.96 -22.87
C CYS A 255 -4.76 3.34 -23.34
N ARG A 256 -5.66 4.32 -23.40
CA ARG A 256 -5.27 5.69 -23.72
C ARG A 256 -4.91 6.47 -22.48
N THR A 257 -3.88 7.31 -22.62
CA THR A 257 -3.39 8.17 -21.52
C THR A 257 -4.27 9.39 -21.24
N ASP A 258 -5.18 9.76 -22.15
CA ASP A 258 -6.02 10.97 -22.11
C ASP A 258 -7.42 10.75 -21.50
N ARG A 259 -7.87 9.49 -21.38
CA ARG A 259 -9.27 9.14 -21.03
C ARG A 259 -9.50 8.83 -19.54
N ALA A 260 -8.49 9.02 -18.68
CA ALA A 260 -8.62 8.71 -17.26
C ALA A 260 -9.70 9.56 -16.56
N GLY A 261 -9.98 10.78 -17.04
CA GLY A 261 -11.01 11.67 -16.50
C GLY A 261 -10.76 12.15 -15.07
N LEU A 262 -9.58 11.86 -14.51
CA LEU A 262 -9.19 12.27 -13.15
C LEU A 262 -8.75 13.73 -13.08
N ILE A 263 -8.09 14.23 -14.14
CA ILE A 263 -7.58 15.61 -14.19
C ILE A 263 -8.74 16.60 -14.29
N ASP A 264 -9.70 16.34 -15.18
CA ASP A 264 -10.88 17.19 -15.36
C ASP A 264 -11.84 17.16 -14.16
N ALA A 265 -11.90 16.02 -13.46
CA ALA A 265 -12.79 15.83 -12.32
C ALA A 265 -12.22 16.38 -10.99
N ALA A 266 -10.94 16.75 -10.94
CA ALA A 266 -10.26 17.15 -9.72
C ALA A 266 -10.02 18.67 -9.66
N PRO A 267 -10.36 19.35 -8.55
CA PRO A 267 -9.92 20.72 -8.34
C PRO A 267 -8.40 20.81 -8.14
N TRP A 268 -7.79 21.91 -8.58
CA TRP A 268 -6.35 22.16 -8.53
C TRP A 268 -5.77 22.12 -7.11
N ILE A 269 -6.48 22.71 -6.15
CA ILE A 269 -6.09 22.69 -4.73
C ILE A 269 -7.29 22.24 -3.92
N ARG A 270 -7.13 21.15 -3.17
CA ARG A 270 -8.12 20.64 -2.22
C ARG A 270 -7.43 20.10 -1.00
N VAL A 271 -7.84 20.61 0.16
CA VAL A 271 -7.42 20.07 1.46
C VAL A 271 -8.53 19.12 1.94
N PRO A 272 -8.24 17.82 2.13
CA PRO A 272 -9.19 16.90 2.74
C PRO A 272 -9.45 17.26 4.20
N TRP A 273 -10.73 17.36 4.58
CA TRP A 273 -11.14 17.62 5.95
C TRP A 273 -11.71 16.35 6.61
N PRO A 274 -11.57 16.19 7.94
CA PRO A 274 -12.22 15.10 8.65
C PRO A 274 -13.72 15.07 8.38
N PHE A 275 -14.29 13.87 8.27
CA PHE A 275 -15.74 13.66 8.04
C PHE A 275 -16.31 14.32 6.77
N GLN A 276 -15.51 14.50 5.70
CA GLN A 276 -15.97 15.12 4.46
C GLN A 276 -17.16 14.42 3.76
N TRP A 277 -17.47 13.16 4.11
CA TRP A 277 -18.61 12.43 3.58
C TRP A 277 -19.84 12.49 4.50
N GLY A 278 -19.73 13.08 5.69
CA GLY A 278 -20.76 13.21 6.73
C GLY A 278 -20.41 12.46 8.02
N ALA A 279 -21.35 12.44 8.98
CA ALA A 279 -21.16 11.77 10.27
C ALA A 279 -21.00 10.24 10.08
N PRO A 280 -20.08 9.59 10.83
CA PRO A 280 -19.85 8.16 10.73
C PRO A 280 -21.07 7.38 11.20
N SER A 281 -21.40 6.31 10.48
CA SER A 281 -22.47 5.39 10.88
C SER A 281 -21.86 4.12 11.45
N PHE A 282 -22.35 3.67 12.60
CA PHE A 282 -21.86 2.48 13.28
C PHE A 282 -22.86 1.34 13.12
N ASP A 283 -22.39 0.22 12.57
CA ASP A 283 -23.14 -1.03 12.45
C ASP A 283 -22.28 -2.17 12.96
N ALA A 284 -22.88 -3.06 13.75
CA ALA A 284 -22.15 -4.13 14.41
C ALA A 284 -21.56 -5.14 13.41
N GLY A 285 -22.28 -5.47 12.33
CA GLY A 285 -21.81 -6.45 11.34
C GLY A 285 -20.60 -5.96 10.58
N GLU A 286 -20.63 -4.69 10.18
CA GLU A 286 -19.53 -4.05 9.45
C GLU A 286 -18.33 -3.76 10.32
N ALA A 287 -18.57 -3.33 11.57
CA ALA A 287 -17.51 -3.14 12.55
C ALA A 287 -16.79 -4.47 12.82
N PHE A 288 -17.52 -5.59 12.95
CA PHE A 288 -16.92 -6.90 13.16
C PHE A 288 -16.02 -7.33 11.99
N ALA A 289 -16.48 -7.15 10.75
CA ALA A 289 -15.67 -7.45 9.57
C ALA A 289 -14.38 -6.59 9.50
N MET A 290 -14.46 -5.32 9.89
CA MET A 290 -13.30 -4.42 9.94
C MET A 290 -12.35 -4.73 11.11
N MET A 291 -12.87 -5.17 12.25
CA MET A 291 -12.04 -5.64 13.37
C MET A 291 -11.19 -6.85 12.98
N MET A 292 -11.75 -7.80 12.22
CA MET A 292 -10.98 -8.96 11.73
C MET A 292 -9.87 -8.54 10.75
N ALA A 293 -10.15 -7.63 9.81
CA ALA A 293 -9.12 -7.08 8.92
C ALA A 293 -8.02 -6.35 9.71
N SER A 294 -8.41 -5.62 10.76
CA SER A 294 -7.47 -4.94 11.64
C SER A 294 -6.50 -5.90 12.35
N PHE A 295 -6.96 -7.10 12.71
CA PHE A 295 -6.10 -8.13 13.28
C PHE A 295 -5.06 -8.64 12.27
N VAL A 296 -5.48 -8.87 11.02
CA VAL A 296 -4.56 -9.27 9.94
C VAL A 296 -3.52 -8.18 9.69
N ALA A 297 -3.94 -6.91 9.66
CA ALA A 297 -3.03 -5.77 9.52
C ALA A 297 -2.04 -5.67 10.69
N LEU A 298 -2.43 -6.01 11.93
CA LEU A 298 -1.50 -6.06 13.05
C LEU A 298 -0.43 -7.15 12.87
N VAL A 299 -0.79 -8.32 12.34
CA VAL A 299 0.18 -9.38 12.03
C VAL A 299 1.16 -8.95 10.93
N GLU A 300 0.65 -8.29 9.88
CA GLU A 300 1.46 -7.73 8.78
C GLU A 300 2.51 -6.75 9.33
N VAL A 301 2.08 -5.75 10.12
CA VAL A 301 2.98 -4.75 10.71
C VAL A 301 3.99 -5.38 11.68
N CYS A 302 3.56 -6.36 12.48
CA CYS A 302 4.46 -7.06 13.40
C CYS A 302 5.58 -7.79 12.65
N PHE A 303 5.26 -8.47 11.56
CA PHE A 303 6.26 -9.17 10.76
C PHE A 303 7.25 -8.21 10.13
N PHE A 304 6.77 -7.13 9.49
CA PHE A 304 7.66 -6.14 8.91
C PHE A 304 8.60 -5.55 9.96
N SER A 305 8.07 -5.21 11.14
CA SER A 305 8.89 -4.71 12.25
C SER A 305 9.91 -5.75 12.74
N SER A 306 9.52 -7.02 12.91
CA SER A 306 10.44 -8.08 13.34
C SER A 306 11.50 -8.39 12.29
N PHE A 307 11.13 -8.47 11.02
CA PHE A 307 12.07 -8.71 9.92
C PHE A 307 13.08 -7.57 9.79
N TYR A 308 12.62 -6.33 9.88
CA TYR A 308 13.51 -5.16 9.85
C TYR A 308 14.45 -5.13 11.06
N PHE A 309 13.97 -5.55 12.24
CA PHE A 309 14.79 -5.62 13.45
C PHE A 309 15.81 -6.76 13.40
N SER A 310 15.45 -7.93 12.86
CA SER A 310 16.39 -9.03 12.61
C SER A 310 17.47 -8.60 11.62
N LEU A 311 17.09 -7.95 10.53
CA LEU A 311 18.05 -7.40 9.56
C LEU A 311 19.04 -6.42 10.20
N LEU A 312 18.61 -5.58 11.14
CA LEU A 312 19.48 -4.62 11.85
C LEU A 312 20.42 -5.28 12.87
N LEU A 313 20.12 -6.49 13.33
CA LEU A 313 20.89 -7.21 14.35
C LEU A 313 21.89 -8.23 13.77
N ASP A 314 21.69 -8.70 12.54
CA ASP A 314 22.62 -9.61 11.84
C ASP A 314 23.87 -8.90 11.27
#